data_AF-A0A329VK50-F1
#
_entry.id   AF-A0A329VK50-F1
#
_cell.length_a   1.000
_cell.length_b   1.000
_cell.length_c   1.000
_cell.angle_alpha   90.00
_cell.angle_beta   90.00
_cell.angle_gamma   90.00
#
_symmetry.space_group_name_H-M   'P 1'
#
loop_
_entity.id
_entity.type
_entity.pdbx_description
1 polymer ?
#
loop_
_entity_poly.entity_id
_entity_poly.type
_entity_poly.pdbx_seq_one_letter_code
_entity_poly.pdbx_strand_id
1 'polypeptide(L)'
;MTSRNYSSGFKAVLQLLGLSESDVKGKVVIPLSLQGSLRPDDPQSLAPSYQSNVSSAAELLILSGIPPVEAPISLPAIINVFAIGELVIGNGENLEISSQNSPPIVVAADTLVLEPGGQLICDANVILNVQTYT
;
A
#
# COMPACT_ATOMS: atom_id res chain seq x y z
N MET A 1 7.19 9.80 -21.40
CA MET A 1 7.15 9.14 -20.07
C MET A 1 8.15 9.85 -19.19
N THR A 2 7.69 10.61 -18.20
CA THR A 2 8.58 11.14 -17.16
C THR A 2 9.04 9.96 -16.30
N SER A 3 10.34 9.66 -16.33
CA SER A 3 10.93 8.69 -15.40
C SER A 3 10.72 9.22 -13.99
N ARG A 4 9.84 8.58 -13.23
CA ARG A 4 9.69 8.85 -11.80
C ARG A 4 10.85 8.13 -11.11
N ASN A 5 11.72 8.89 -10.47
CA ASN A 5 12.81 8.33 -9.69
C ASN A 5 12.28 7.87 -8.34
N TYR A 6 11.76 6.64 -8.28
CA TYR A 6 11.38 6.02 -7.01
C TYR A 6 12.62 5.63 -6.18
N SER A 7 12.47 5.57 -4.85
CA SER A 7 13.55 5.16 -3.95
C SER A 7 14.04 3.73 -4.22
N SER A 8 15.28 3.45 -3.82
CA SER A 8 15.87 2.12 -3.93
C SER A 8 15.10 1.08 -3.08
N GLY A 9 14.68 1.48 -1.87
CA GLY A 9 13.85 0.66 -0.98
C GLY A 9 12.50 0.31 -1.59
N PHE A 10 11.81 1.29 -2.20
CA PHE A 10 10.53 1.04 -2.85
C PHE A 10 10.66 0.09 -4.03
N LYS A 11 11.70 0.24 -4.85
CA LYS A 11 11.98 -0.70 -5.96
C LYS A 11 12.22 -2.12 -5.46
N ALA A 12 12.92 -2.29 -4.35
CA ALA A 12 13.13 -3.61 -3.74
C ALA A 12 11.80 -4.23 -3.26
N VAL A 13 10.91 -3.43 -2.66
CA VAL A 13 9.56 -3.86 -2.26
C VAL A 13 8.71 -4.25 -3.49
N LEU A 14 8.74 -3.47 -4.56
CA LEU A 14 8.03 -3.83 -5.81
C LEU A 14 8.53 -5.15 -6.38
N GLN A 15 9.86 -5.34 -6.42
CA GLN A 15 10.47 -6.57 -6.91
C GLN A 15 10.05 -7.78 -6.06
N LEU A 16 10.03 -7.63 -4.73
CA LEU A 16 9.55 -8.65 -3.80
C LEU A 16 8.10 -9.03 -4.08
N LEU A 17 7.27 -8.03 -4.39
CA LEU A 17 5.84 -8.21 -4.68
C LEU A 17 5.57 -8.64 -6.13
N GLY A 18 6.61 -8.81 -6.97
CA GLY A 18 6.47 -9.18 -8.37
C GLY A 18 5.85 -8.08 -9.25
N LEU A 19 5.92 -6.82 -8.83
CA LEU A 19 5.37 -5.67 -9.54
C LEU A 19 6.47 -4.89 -10.27
N SER A 20 6.08 -4.25 -11.37
CA SER A 20 6.92 -3.37 -12.16
C SER A 20 6.64 -1.90 -11.83
N GLU A 21 7.56 -1.00 -12.19
CA GLU A 21 7.33 0.45 -12.03
C GLU A 21 6.11 0.97 -12.83
N SER A 22 5.71 0.26 -13.90
CA SER A 22 4.49 0.57 -14.67
C SER A 22 3.19 0.25 -13.94
N ASP A 23 3.23 -0.60 -12.92
CA ASP A 23 2.07 -0.94 -12.08
C ASP A 23 1.83 0.12 -10.99
N VAL A 24 2.77 1.05 -10.81
CA VAL A 24 2.71 2.06 -9.77
C VAL A 24 1.77 3.21 -10.15
N LYS A 25 0.75 3.43 -9.32
CA LYS A 25 -0.04 4.66 -9.34
C LYS A 25 0.80 5.80 -8.75
N GLY A 26 1.48 6.57 -9.60
CA GLY A 26 2.52 7.44 -9.02
C GLY A 26 2.07 8.66 -8.22
N LYS A 27 0.80 9.10 -8.28
CA LYS A 27 0.26 10.03 -7.26
C LYS A 27 -1.20 9.70 -6.98
N VAL A 28 -1.54 9.57 -5.70
CA VAL A 28 -2.89 9.45 -5.17
C VAL A 28 -3.18 10.69 -4.32
N VAL A 29 -4.27 11.39 -4.66
CA VAL A 29 -4.80 12.52 -3.91
C VAL A 29 -6.27 12.25 -3.66
N ILE A 30 -6.72 12.48 -2.43
CA ILE A 30 -8.13 12.31 -2.08
C ILE A 30 -8.92 13.48 -2.71
N PRO A 31 -10.06 13.24 -3.37
CA PRO A 31 -10.89 14.32 -3.88
C PRO A 31 -11.44 15.16 -2.72
N LEU A 32 -11.31 16.48 -2.81
CA LEU A 32 -11.89 17.42 -1.85
C LEU A 32 -13.36 17.08 -1.58
N SER A 33 -13.75 17.07 -0.30
CA SER A 33 -15.11 16.79 0.21
C SER A 33 -15.63 15.35 0.11
N LEU A 34 -14.80 14.37 -0.25
CA LEU A 34 -15.14 12.95 -0.20
C LEU A 34 -14.14 12.17 0.67
N GLN A 35 -14.61 11.06 1.25
CA GLN A 35 -13.74 10.04 1.82
C GLN A 35 -13.07 9.29 0.66
N GLY A 36 -11.74 9.21 0.67
CA GLY A 36 -10.98 8.40 -0.27
C GLY A 36 -11.03 6.92 0.09
N SER A 37 -10.92 6.03 -0.88
CA SER A 37 -10.94 4.58 -0.62
C SER A 37 -9.89 3.81 -1.43
N LEU A 38 -9.24 2.85 -0.80
CA LEU A 38 -8.44 1.80 -1.44
C LEU A 38 -9.10 0.45 -1.17
N ARG A 39 -9.71 -0.11 -2.22
CA ARG A 39 -10.50 -1.34 -2.16
C ARG A 39 -10.23 -2.24 -3.36
N PRO A 40 -9.74 -3.48 -3.16
CA PRO A 40 -9.36 -4.35 -4.28
C PRO A 40 -10.51 -4.69 -5.24
N ASP A 41 -11.74 -4.72 -4.72
CA ASP A 41 -12.97 -5.11 -5.39
C ASP A 41 -13.77 -3.91 -5.96
N ASP A 42 -13.31 -2.69 -5.75
CA ASP A 42 -14.04 -1.48 -6.11
C ASP A 42 -13.43 -0.77 -7.33
N PRO A 43 -14.16 -0.64 -8.45
CA PRO A 43 -13.73 0.16 -9.61
C PRO A 43 -13.49 1.65 -9.29
N GLN A 44 -14.06 2.17 -8.20
CA GLN A 44 -13.86 3.53 -7.72
C GLN A 44 -12.66 3.68 -6.78
N SER A 45 -11.93 2.60 -6.50
CA SER A 45 -10.70 2.64 -5.72
C SER A 45 -9.69 3.64 -6.32
N LEU A 46 -9.04 4.41 -5.46
CA LEU A 46 -8.13 5.48 -5.88
C LEU A 46 -6.85 4.98 -6.58
N ALA A 47 -6.52 3.70 -6.40
CA ALA A 47 -5.43 3.02 -7.09
C ALA A 47 -5.87 1.60 -7.50
N PRO A 48 -5.30 1.06 -8.60
CA PRO A 48 -5.49 -0.34 -8.95
C PRO A 48 -4.88 -1.25 -7.87
N SER A 49 -5.55 -2.39 -7.64
CA SER A 49 -5.02 -3.46 -6.80
C SER A 49 -4.45 -4.57 -7.66
N TYR A 50 -3.35 -5.16 -7.20
CA TYR A 50 -2.72 -6.33 -7.80
C TYR A 50 -2.66 -7.47 -6.80
N GLN A 51 -2.69 -8.71 -7.27
CA GLN A 51 -2.47 -9.85 -6.39
C GLN A 51 -1.00 -10.24 -6.38
N SER A 52 -0.48 -10.55 -5.20
CA SER A 52 0.87 -11.07 -5.01
C SER A 52 0.86 -12.21 -3.99
N ASN A 53 1.97 -12.95 -3.92
CA ASN A 53 2.15 -14.05 -2.98
C ASN A 53 3.25 -13.70 -1.98
N VAL A 54 2.98 -13.90 -0.70
CA VAL A 54 4.00 -13.88 0.36
C VAL A 54 4.20 -15.31 0.83
N SER A 55 5.39 -15.84 0.56
CA SER A 55 5.71 -17.25 0.74
C SER A 55 6.37 -17.54 2.09
N SER A 56 6.98 -16.54 2.72
CA SER A 56 7.75 -16.75 3.95
C SER A 56 7.66 -15.59 4.95
N ALA A 57 7.96 -15.90 6.21
CA ALA A 57 8.01 -14.91 7.29
C ALA A 57 9.12 -13.87 7.05
N ALA A 58 10.18 -14.22 6.31
CA ALA A 58 11.24 -13.29 5.94
C ALA A 58 10.75 -12.24 4.95
N GLU A 59 9.95 -12.63 3.94
CA GLU A 59 9.33 -11.70 3.00
C GLU A 59 8.33 -10.78 3.73
N LEU A 60 7.54 -11.35 4.65
CA LEU A 60 6.62 -10.58 5.48
C LEU A 60 7.33 -9.58 6.40
N LEU A 61 8.50 -9.93 6.93
CA LEU A 61 9.34 -9.02 7.70
C LEU A 61 9.84 -7.86 6.83
N ILE A 62 10.28 -8.13 5.59
CA ILE A 62 10.69 -7.08 4.66
C ILE A 62 9.53 -6.12 4.36
N LEU A 63 8.31 -6.65 4.22
CA LEU A 63 7.11 -5.86 3.95
C LEU A 63 6.58 -5.09 5.16
N SER A 64 6.62 -5.65 6.36
CA SER A 64 6.02 -5.02 7.55
C SER A 64 7.02 -4.24 8.40
N GLY A 65 8.32 -4.57 8.31
CA GLY A 65 9.33 -4.10 9.25
C GLY A 65 9.18 -4.66 10.68
N ILE A 66 8.18 -5.53 10.92
CA ILE A 66 7.86 -6.07 12.24
C ILE A 66 8.47 -7.47 12.37
N PRO A 67 9.34 -7.72 13.37
CA PRO A 67 9.87 -9.05 13.65
C PRO A 67 8.74 -10.09 13.81
N PRO A 68 8.87 -11.29 13.23
CA PRO A 68 7.83 -12.30 13.29
C PRO A 68 7.77 -12.88 14.70
N VAL A 69 6.94 -12.31 15.58
CA VAL A 69 6.62 -12.92 16.87
C VAL A 69 5.43 -13.88 16.69
N GLU A 70 4.42 -13.46 15.92
CA GLU A 70 3.44 -14.29 15.21
C GLU A 70 3.06 -13.54 13.93
N ALA A 71 3.15 -14.17 12.76
CA ALA A 71 2.74 -13.51 11.53
C ALA A 71 1.22 -13.24 11.60
N PRO A 72 0.74 -12.02 11.27
CA PRO A 72 -0.70 -11.70 11.28
C PRO A 72 -1.50 -12.51 10.25
N ILE A 73 -0.83 -13.32 9.43
CA ILE A 73 -1.37 -14.09 8.31
C ILE A 73 -0.72 -15.48 8.26
N SER A 74 -1.48 -16.50 7.86
CA SER A 74 -0.94 -17.84 7.59
C SER A 74 -0.18 -17.85 6.27
N LEU A 75 1.00 -18.48 6.24
CA LEU A 75 1.86 -18.53 5.06
C LEU A 75 1.86 -19.92 4.41
N PRO A 76 1.92 -20.03 3.06
CA PRO A 76 1.95 -18.93 2.09
C PRO A 76 0.59 -18.21 2.00
N ALA A 77 0.61 -16.91 1.73
CA ALA A 77 -0.58 -16.08 1.63
C ALA A 77 -0.66 -15.38 0.28
N ILE A 78 -1.87 -15.31 -0.27
CA ILE A 78 -2.21 -14.34 -1.31
C ILE A 78 -2.49 -13.01 -0.60
N ILE A 79 -2.02 -11.91 -1.18
CA ILE A 79 -2.26 -10.55 -0.70
C ILE A 79 -2.74 -9.67 -1.85
N ASN A 80 -3.49 -8.62 -1.52
CA ASN A 80 -3.81 -7.53 -2.43
C ASN A 80 -2.81 -6.39 -2.23
N VAL A 81 -2.32 -5.79 -3.31
CA VAL A 81 -1.25 -4.78 -3.27
C VAL A 81 -1.70 -3.52 -3.97
N PHE A 82 -1.61 -2.39 -3.26
CA PHE A 82 -1.64 -1.06 -3.84
C PHE A 82 -0.22 -0.51 -3.89
N ALA A 83 0.35 -0.40 -5.09
CA ALA A 83 1.65 0.22 -5.32
C ALA A 83 1.47 1.69 -5.69
N ILE A 84 1.93 2.58 -4.82
CA ILE A 84 1.71 4.02 -4.93
C ILE A 84 3.06 4.75 -4.88
N GLY A 85 3.28 5.69 -5.78
CA GLY A 85 4.45 6.56 -5.71
C GLY A 85 4.31 7.52 -4.54
N GLU A 86 3.45 8.52 -4.71
CA GLU A 86 3.15 9.51 -3.68
C GLU A 86 1.69 9.34 -3.20
N LEU A 87 1.51 8.97 -1.94
CA LEU A 87 0.20 8.94 -1.27
C LEU A 87 0.03 10.21 -0.44
N VAL A 88 -0.93 11.06 -0.80
CA VAL A 88 -1.22 12.31 -0.09
C VAL A 88 -2.58 12.22 0.58
N ILE A 89 -2.60 12.42 1.89
CA ILE A 89 -3.81 12.58 2.71
C ILE A 89 -3.80 14.02 3.22
N GLY A 90 -4.63 14.87 2.61
CA GLY A 90 -4.68 16.29 2.87
C GLY A 90 -5.35 16.66 4.20
N ASN A 91 -5.31 17.95 4.53
CA ASN A 91 -5.82 18.48 5.79
C ASN A 91 -7.32 18.15 6.00
N GLY A 92 -7.60 17.37 7.04
CA GLY A 92 -8.96 16.93 7.39
C GLY A 92 -9.56 15.86 6.47
N GLU A 93 -8.79 15.33 5.52
CA GLU A 93 -9.23 14.28 4.61
C GLU A 93 -9.05 12.89 5.23
N ASN A 94 -9.92 11.95 4.86
CA ASN A 94 -9.85 10.58 5.34
C ASN A 94 -9.63 9.61 4.18
N LEU A 95 -8.62 8.76 4.30
CA LEU A 95 -8.41 7.60 3.43
C LEU A 95 -8.84 6.33 4.16
N GLU A 96 -9.81 5.62 3.61
CA GLU A 96 -10.22 4.30 4.07
C GLU A 96 -9.50 3.21 3.27
N ILE A 97 -8.89 2.27 3.97
CA ILE A 97 -8.43 1.01 3.41
C ILE A 97 -9.34 -0.07 3.97
N SER A 98 -10.20 -0.61 3.11
CA SER A 98 -11.18 -1.61 3.52
C SER A 98 -11.24 -2.78 2.55
N SER A 99 -11.78 -3.87 3.06
CA SER A 99 -11.99 -5.10 2.33
C SER A 99 -13.08 -5.88 3.03
N GLN A 100 -14.09 -6.31 2.27
CA GLN A 100 -15.03 -7.31 2.76
C GLN A 100 -14.54 -8.68 2.29
N ASN A 101 -14.07 -9.50 3.23
CA ASN A 101 -13.62 -10.88 3.00
C ASN A 101 -12.48 -11.06 1.98
N SER A 102 -11.66 -10.04 1.74
CA SER A 102 -10.53 -10.16 0.80
C SER A 102 -9.25 -10.60 1.51
N PRO A 103 -8.28 -11.12 0.75
CA PRO A 103 -6.93 -11.33 1.25
C PRO A 103 -6.34 -10.04 1.88
N PRO A 104 -5.38 -10.18 2.80
CA PRO A 104 -4.70 -9.05 3.44
C PRO A 104 -4.23 -8.01 2.42
N ILE A 105 -4.32 -6.74 2.78
CA ILE A 105 -3.93 -5.63 1.91
C ILE A 105 -2.54 -5.15 2.28
N VAL A 106 -1.67 -5.01 1.28
CA VAL A 106 -0.40 -4.30 1.38
C VAL A 106 -0.53 -2.97 0.65
N VAL A 107 -0.31 -1.88 1.36
CA VAL A 107 -0.12 -0.57 0.73
C VAL A 107 1.37 -0.29 0.72
N ALA A 108 1.99 -0.37 -0.45
CA ALA A 108 3.39 -0.01 -0.65
C ALA A 108 3.44 1.40 -1.23
N ALA A 109 3.99 2.34 -0.46
CA ALA A 109 4.16 3.73 -0.86
C ALA A 109 5.63 4.13 -0.87
N ASP A 110 6.08 4.78 -1.94
CA ASP A 110 7.42 5.41 -1.98
C ASP A 110 7.46 6.67 -1.12
N THR A 111 6.34 7.39 -1.03
CA THR A 111 6.19 8.56 -0.16
C THR A 111 4.78 8.61 0.39
N LEU A 112 4.67 8.84 1.71
CA LEU A 112 3.42 9.16 2.39
C LEU A 112 3.49 10.59 2.92
N VAL A 113 2.56 11.44 2.48
CA VAL A 113 2.36 12.79 3.02
C VAL A 113 1.05 12.79 3.80
N LEU A 114 1.13 13.03 5.10
CA LEU A 114 -0.02 13.17 6.00
C LEU A 114 -0.05 14.61 6.52
N GLU A 115 -1.02 15.40 6.05
CA GLU A 115 -1.23 16.76 6.50
C GLU A 115 -1.98 16.82 7.85
N PRO A 116 -1.94 17.95 8.58
CA PRO A 116 -2.64 18.08 9.86
C PRO A 116 -4.11 17.69 9.76
N GLY A 117 -4.59 16.83 10.65
CA GLY A 117 -5.99 16.38 10.67
C GLY A 117 -6.37 15.37 9.60
N GLY A 118 -5.49 15.06 8.63
CA GLY A 118 -5.67 13.95 7.71
C GLY A 118 -5.59 12.60 8.44
N GLN A 119 -6.37 11.61 7.99
CA GLN A 119 -6.46 10.31 8.65
C GLN A 119 -6.35 9.15 7.67
N LEU A 120 -5.67 8.09 8.14
CA LEU A 120 -5.68 6.77 7.53
C LEU A 120 -6.52 5.84 8.41
N ILE A 121 -7.59 5.30 7.85
CA ILE A 121 -8.53 4.40 8.53
C ILE A 121 -8.40 3.02 7.91
N CYS A 122 -8.01 2.02 8.71
CA CYS A 122 -7.80 0.65 8.24
C CYS A 122 -8.86 -0.26 8.88
N ASP A 123 -9.87 -0.64 8.09
CA ASP A 123 -10.93 -1.57 8.50
C ASP A 123 -10.68 -3.01 8.01
N ALA A 124 -9.50 -3.25 7.41
CA ALA A 124 -9.03 -4.54 6.94
C ALA A 124 -7.72 -4.96 7.61
N ASN A 125 -7.31 -6.20 7.40
CA ASN A 125 -5.95 -6.65 7.72
C ASN A 125 -4.96 -5.98 6.76
N VAL A 126 -4.35 -4.86 7.20
CA VAL A 126 -3.48 -4.02 6.38
C VAL A 126 -2.03 -4.09 6.85
N ILE A 127 -1.12 -4.23 5.90
CA ILE A 127 0.31 -3.98 6.06
C ILE A 127 0.61 -2.69 5.29
N LEU A 128 0.97 -1.63 6.02
CA LEU A 128 1.41 -0.37 5.43
C LEU A 128 2.94 -0.37 5.36
N ASN A 129 3.49 -0.30 4.15
CA ASN A 129 4.91 -0.17 3.91
C ASN A 129 5.18 1.20 3.27
N VAL A 130 5.89 2.06 4.01
CA VAL A 130 6.34 3.36 3.51
C VAL A 130 7.85 3.37 3.50
N GLN A 131 8.44 3.58 2.34
CA GLN A 131 9.89 3.65 2.19
C GLN A 131 10.35 5.09 2.40
N THR A 132 10.81 5.40 3.62
CA THR A 132 11.20 6.76 4.01
C THR A 132 12.68 7.07 3.74
N TYR A 133 13.48 6.07 3.39
CA TYR A 133 14.91 6.21 3.12
C TYR A 133 15.22 5.87 1.66
N THR A 134 15.74 6.84 0.92
CA THR A 134 16.17 6.73 -0.48
C THR A 134 17.53 6.09 -0.65
#